data_AF-A0A076H8K6-F1
#
_entry.id   AF-A0A076H8K6-F1
#
_cell.length_a   1.000
_cell.length_b   1.000
_cell.length_c   1.000
_cell.angle_alpha   90.00
_cell.angle_beta   90.00
_cell.angle_gamma   90.00
#
_symmetry.space_group_name_H-M   'P 1'
#
loop_
_entity.id
_entity.type
_entity.pdbx_description
1 polymer ?
#
loop_
_entity_poly.entity_id
_entity_poly.type
_entity_poly.pdbx_seq_one_letter_code
_entity_poly.pdbx_strand_id
1 'polypeptide(L)'
;MSFTYQLNFDPQGARYGTELVILEGSTEIPDNTLSNLSEEIGRPANLTAVVIPSTVTRIGSYAFQSASRLTSIAIPESVTTVDIGAFRASGLTSIRLPESVTQLGESAFRGSRITEATLSDAITTIPPALFSDTQLQTIELPESTRSIESFAFYQTQLTDITIPNGVTSIGDDAFHGSQLTRVSIPNTVESIGERAFANNNLSDLVIPDSVTAIGDEAFQGSSDLSVYLPTRFDAESTTTSVFDSDATLNHRDGITGQTDALIGDVDNSGDLGVSDAISILRTVVGLEESMTKFPGVNPSSLMDVDQSGAIGVGDAIAVLRSIVGLDPITTTVALPLING
;
A
#
# COMPACT_ATOMS: atom_id res chain seq x y z
N MET A 1 2.02 37.90 -8.09
CA MET A 1 1.48 37.76 -9.46
C MET A 1 -0.04 37.79 -9.36
N SER A 2 -0.74 38.39 -10.32
CA SER A 2 -2.20 38.43 -10.31
C SER A 2 -2.75 37.10 -10.82
N PHE A 3 -3.46 36.37 -9.96
CA PHE A 3 -4.33 35.29 -10.41
C PHE A 3 -5.36 35.87 -11.39
N THR A 4 -5.40 35.33 -12.60
CA THR A 4 -6.32 35.77 -13.65
C THR A 4 -7.06 34.57 -14.21
N TYR A 5 -8.38 34.71 -14.33
CA TYR A 5 -9.26 33.64 -14.76
C TYR A 5 -10.39 34.19 -15.62
N GLN A 6 -11.05 33.28 -16.33
CA GLN A 6 -12.30 33.52 -17.03
C GLN A 6 -13.31 32.44 -16.60
N LEU A 7 -14.54 32.85 -16.34
CA LEU A 7 -15.65 31.93 -16.11
C LEU A 7 -16.53 31.83 -17.36
N ASN A 8 -16.73 30.60 -17.82
CA ASN A 8 -17.66 30.28 -18.90
C ASN A 8 -18.97 29.75 -18.31
N PHE A 9 -20.08 30.21 -18.88
CA PHE A 9 -21.43 29.88 -18.45
C PHE A 9 -22.07 28.91 -19.46
N ASP A 10 -22.93 28.01 -18.97
CA ASP A 10 -23.71 27.11 -19.82
C ASP A 10 -24.52 27.93 -20.86
N PRO A 11 -24.49 27.56 -22.15
CA PRO A 11 -25.27 28.23 -23.22
C PRO A 11 -26.78 28.29 -22.96
N GLN A 12 -27.33 27.48 -22.04
CA GLN A 12 -28.74 27.54 -21.62
C GLN A 12 -29.07 28.69 -20.65
N GLY A 13 -28.14 29.61 -20.39
CA GLY A 13 -28.38 30.81 -19.55
C GLY A 13 -28.29 30.53 -18.05
N ALA A 14 -27.39 29.62 -17.64
CA ALA A 14 -27.18 29.32 -16.23
C ALA A 14 -26.75 30.59 -15.46
N ARG A 15 -27.31 30.75 -14.26
CA ARG A 15 -26.99 31.85 -13.34
C ARG A 15 -25.52 31.85 -12.87
N TYR A 16 -24.86 30.70 -12.96
CA TYR A 16 -23.55 30.44 -12.39
C TYR A 16 -22.59 29.85 -13.42
N GLY A 17 -21.31 30.19 -13.32
CA GLY A 17 -20.25 29.65 -14.16
C GLY A 17 -20.10 28.13 -13.99
N THR A 18 -19.90 27.43 -15.11
CA THR A 18 -19.76 25.97 -15.15
C THR A 18 -18.36 25.53 -15.55
N GLU A 19 -17.55 26.43 -16.13
CA GLU A 19 -16.16 26.17 -16.48
C GLU A 19 -15.26 27.32 -16.03
N LEU A 20 -14.14 26.97 -15.38
CA LEU A 20 -13.13 27.90 -14.90
C LEU A 20 -11.88 27.74 -15.76
N VAL A 21 -11.56 28.79 -16.52
CA VAL A 21 -10.35 28.85 -17.35
C VAL A 21 -9.33 29.72 -16.63
N ILE A 22 -8.23 29.12 -16.18
CA ILE A 22 -7.10 29.87 -15.63
C ILE A 22 -6.30 30.44 -16.82
N LEU A 23 -6.02 31.74 -16.78
CA LEU A 23 -5.39 32.43 -17.91
C LEU A 23 -3.87 32.30 -17.87
N GLU A 24 -3.29 32.25 -19.08
CA GLU A 24 -1.85 32.26 -19.32
C GLU A 24 -1.14 33.37 -18.52
N GLY A 25 -0.01 33.03 -17.92
CA GLY A 25 0.75 33.91 -17.03
C GLY A 25 0.40 33.77 -15.55
N SER A 26 -0.68 33.06 -15.21
CA SER A 26 -0.91 32.61 -13.82
C SER A 26 0.07 31.48 -13.48
N THR A 27 0.87 31.67 -12.42
CA THR A 27 1.85 30.66 -11.98
C THR A 27 1.30 29.72 -10.91
N GLU A 28 0.16 30.04 -10.32
CA GLU A 28 -0.49 29.22 -9.29
C GLU A 28 -2.01 29.37 -9.35
N ILE A 29 -2.69 28.35 -8.82
CA ILE A 29 -4.11 28.41 -8.45
C ILE A 29 -4.16 28.79 -6.97
N PRO A 30 -4.71 29.95 -6.58
CA PRO A 30 -4.70 30.38 -5.19
C PRO A 30 -5.47 29.46 -4.25
N ASP A 31 -5.11 29.55 -2.97
CA ASP A 31 -5.85 28.88 -1.92
C ASP A 31 -7.32 29.34 -1.91
N ASN A 32 -8.22 28.41 -1.57
CA ASN A 32 -9.65 28.68 -1.45
C ASN A 32 -10.30 29.25 -2.73
N THR A 33 -9.74 28.99 -3.92
CA THR A 33 -10.22 29.53 -5.20
C THR A 33 -11.74 29.45 -5.36
N LEU A 34 -12.38 28.28 -5.19
CA LEU A 34 -13.84 28.18 -5.33
C LEU A 34 -14.63 28.92 -4.23
N SER A 35 -14.11 28.98 -3.01
CA SER A 35 -14.72 29.78 -1.94
C SER A 35 -14.70 31.27 -2.27
N ASN A 36 -13.59 31.75 -2.83
CA ASN A 36 -13.43 33.15 -3.25
C ASN A 36 -14.32 33.49 -4.46
N LEU A 37 -14.61 32.52 -5.33
CA LEU A 37 -15.48 32.67 -6.51
C LEU A 37 -16.95 32.32 -6.24
N SER A 38 -17.33 32.09 -4.98
CA SER A 38 -18.60 31.43 -4.67
C SER A 38 -19.88 32.19 -5.07
N GLU A 39 -19.79 33.51 -5.26
CA GLU A 39 -20.90 34.31 -5.81
C GLU A 39 -21.09 34.06 -7.33
N GLU A 40 -20.01 33.75 -8.04
CA GLU A 40 -19.97 33.59 -9.50
C GLU A 40 -20.26 32.15 -9.94
N ILE A 41 -19.87 31.16 -9.13
CA ILE A 41 -20.03 29.72 -9.43
C ILE A 41 -21.15 29.04 -8.62
N GLY A 42 -21.73 29.74 -7.65
CA GLY A 42 -22.78 29.24 -6.76
C GLY A 42 -22.24 28.33 -5.64
N ARG A 43 -23.12 28.00 -4.68
CA ARG A 43 -22.84 27.05 -3.58
C ARG A 43 -23.92 25.95 -3.53
N PRO A 44 -23.56 24.67 -3.72
CA PRO A 44 -22.23 24.15 -4.06
C PRO A 44 -21.76 24.64 -5.44
N ALA A 45 -20.45 24.61 -5.67
CA ALA A 45 -19.87 25.05 -6.94
C ALA A 45 -20.50 24.26 -8.11
N ASN A 46 -21.02 24.98 -9.12
CA ASN A 46 -21.59 24.38 -10.32
C ASN A 46 -20.54 23.97 -11.38
N LEU A 47 -19.27 23.96 -10.98
CA LEU A 47 -18.13 23.75 -11.85
C LEU A 47 -18.08 22.30 -12.34
N THR A 48 -18.11 22.12 -13.66
CA THR A 48 -17.98 20.83 -14.35
C THR A 48 -16.64 20.67 -15.06
N ALA A 49 -15.93 21.77 -15.34
CA ALA A 49 -14.66 21.75 -16.04
C ALA A 49 -13.70 22.83 -15.49
N VAL A 50 -12.40 22.51 -15.52
CA VAL A 50 -11.32 23.44 -15.20
C VAL A 50 -10.24 23.30 -16.26
N VAL A 51 -9.80 24.43 -16.82
CA VAL A 51 -8.67 24.49 -17.74
C VAL A 51 -7.50 25.14 -17.02
N ILE A 52 -6.40 24.42 -16.91
CA ILE A 52 -5.16 24.86 -16.26
C ILE A 52 -4.06 25.03 -17.32
N PRO A 53 -3.47 26.23 -17.49
CA PRO A 53 -2.42 26.45 -18.46
C PRO A 53 -1.08 25.90 -17.96
N SER A 54 -0.15 25.66 -18.90
CA SER A 54 1.19 25.13 -18.61
C SER A 54 2.11 26.09 -17.82
N THR A 55 1.65 27.29 -17.50
CA THR A 55 2.38 28.22 -16.62
C THR A 55 2.15 27.93 -15.14
N VAL A 56 1.10 27.17 -14.79
CA VAL A 56 0.76 26.89 -13.40
C VAL A 56 1.66 25.80 -12.84
N THR A 57 2.33 26.10 -11.74
CA THR A 57 3.22 25.16 -11.04
C THR A 57 2.66 24.65 -9.72
N ARG A 58 1.62 25.30 -9.18
CA ARG A 58 1.04 24.97 -7.88
C ARG A 58 -0.48 25.04 -7.90
N ILE A 59 -1.13 24.05 -7.30
CA ILE A 59 -2.55 24.05 -6.98
C ILE A 59 -2.70 24.27 -5.47
N GLY A 60 -3.23 25.43 -5.08
CA GLY A 60 -3.27 25.89 -3.71
C GLY A 60 -4.24 25.13 -2.79
N SER A 61 -4.11 25.41 -1.50
CA SER A 61 -4.86 24.72 -0.45
C SER A 61 -6.35 24.96 -0.61
N TYR A 62 -7.13 23.88 -0.58
CA TYR A 62 -8.59 23.92 -0.75
C TYR A 62 -9.07 24.60 -2.05
N ALA A 63 -8.22 24.71 -3.08
CA ALA A 63 -8.53 25.44 -4.31
C ALA A 63 -9.84 24.98 -4.96
N PHE A 64 -10.05 23.66 -5.04
CA PHE A 64 -11.23 22.98 -5.61
C PHE A 64 -12.00 22.16 -4.57
N GLN A 65 -11.94 22.56 -3.30
CA GLN A 65 -12.71 21.89 -2.25
C GLN A 65 -14.22 21.94 -2.56
N SER A 66 -14.92 20.83 -2.32
CA SER A 66 -16.37 20.68 -2.55
C SER A 66 -16.81 20.92 -4.00
N ALA A 67 -15.91 20.77 -4.98
CA ALA A 67 -16.22 20.79 -6.40
C ALA A 67 -16.97 19.51 -6.83
N SER A 68 -18.13 19.24 -6.23
CA SER A 68 -18.89 17.98 -6.33
C SER A 68 -19.35 17.62 -7.75
N ARG A 69 -19.35 18.59 -8.67
CA ARG A 69 -19.72 18.41 -10.09
C ARG A 69 -18.51 18.31 -11.03
N LEU A 70 -17.30 18.56 -10.53
CA LEU A 70 -16.07 18.42 -11.29
C LEU A 70 -15.66 16.95 -11.26
N THR A 71 -15.96 16.21 -12.34
CA THR A 71 -15.74 14.75 -12.39
C THR A 71 -14.37 14.35 -12.92
N SER A 72 -13.71 15.26 -13.65
CA SER A 72 -12.36 15.06 -14.17
C SER A 72 -11.61 16.38 -14.22
N ILE A 73 -10.29 16.31 -14.17
CA ILE A 73 -9.40 17.45 -14.35
C ILE A 73 -8.09 16.98 -14.98
N ALA A 74 -7.56 17.76 -15.91
CA ALA A 74 -6.23 17.55 -16.46
C ALA A 74 -5.21 18.40 -15.68
N ILE A 75 -4.24 17.75 -15.04
CA ILE A 75 -3.15 18.42 -14.33
C ILE A 75 -1.96 18.53 -15.31
N PRO A 76 -1.51 19.75 -15.67
CA PRO A 76 -0.42 19.90 -16.63
C PRO A 76 0.94 19.53 -16.03
N GLU A 77 1.87 19.08 -16.89
CA GLU A 77 3.27 18.70 -16.57
C GLU A 77 4.11 19.82 -15.92
N SER A 78 3.58 21.04 -15.85
CA SER A 78 4.22 22.15 -15.13
C SER A 78 3.94 22.12 -13.63
N VAL A 79 2.89 21.42 -13.18
CA VAL A 79 2.49 21.38 -11.78
C VAL A 79 3.46 20.51 -10.99
N THR A 80 4.06 21.11 -9.97
CA THR A 80 4.98 20.43 -9.05
C THR A 80 4.36 20.14 -7.70
N THR A 81 3.28 20.86 -7.35
CA THR A 81 2.70 20.86 -6.01
C THR A 81 1.18 20.87 -6.06
N VAL A 82 0.55 19.93 -5.34
CA VAL A 82 -0.89 19.90 -5.04
C VAL A 82 -1.07 19.99 -3.54
N ASP A 83 -1.58 21.11 -3.05
CA ASP A 83 -1.59 21.41 -1.62
C ASP A 83 -2.76 20.79 -0.84
N ILE A 84 -2.76 21.07 0.47
CA ILE A 84 -3.68 20.57 1.47
C ILE A 84 -5.12 20.72 1.01
N GLY A 85 -5.84 19.60 0.95
CA GLY A 85 -7.26 19.56 0.62
C GLY A 85 -7.63 20.16 -0.73
N ALA A 86 -6.69 20.32 -1.67
CA ALA A 86 -6.90 20.99 -2.96
C ALA A 86 -8.15 20.47 -3.70
N PHE A 87 -8.44 19.18 -3.64
CA PHE A 87 -9.59 18.52 -4.25
C PHE A 87 -10.48 17.82 -3.22
N ARG A 88 -10.42 18.21 -1.94
CA ARG A 88 -11.23 17.58 -0.88
C ARG A 88 -12.73 17.66 -1.20
N ALA A 89 -13.44 16.54 -1.06
CA ALA A 89 -14.87 16.40 -1.34
C ALA A 89 -15.25 16.80 -2.78
N SER A 90 -14.34 16.59 -3.74
CA SER A 90 -14.61 16.85 -5.15
C SER A 90 -15.44 15.72 -5.80
N GLY A 91 -15.99 16.00 -6.98
CA GLY A 91 -16.68 15.00 -7.79
C GLY A 91 -15.75 14.09 -8.57
N LEU A 92 -14.42 14.24 -8.44
CA LEU A 92 -13.43 13.55 -9.27
C LEU A 92 -13.61 12.04 -9.17
N THR A 93 -13.69 11.36 -10.32
CA THR A 93 -13.83 9.90 -10.40
C THR A 93 -12.50 9.19 -10.63
N SER A 94 -11.51 9.91 -11.11
CA SER A 94 -10.15 9.45 -11.37
C SER A 94 -9.19 10.63 -11.25
N ILE A 95 -7.92 10.37 -10.90
CA ILE A 95 -6.86 11.38 -10.97
C ILE A 95 -5.59 10.81 -11.58
N ARG A 96 -4.94 11.58 -12.46
CA ARG A 96 -3.62 11.26 -13.02
C ARG A 96 -2.69 12.43 -12.72
N LEU A 97 -1.71 12.19 -11.86
CA LEU A 97 -0.69 13.18 -11.54
C LEU A 97 0.48 13.04 -12.52
N PRO A 98 0.95 14.13 -13.14
CA PRO A 98 2.13 14.08 -13.99
C PRO A 98 3.40 13.86 -13.15
N GLU A 99 4.45 13.34 -13.78
CA GLU A 99 5.74 13.03 -13.14
C GLU A 99 6.38 14.24 -12.46
N SER A 100 6.05 15.45 -12.91
CA SER A 100 6.48 16.71 -12.32
C SER A 100 6.00 16.94 -10.88
N VAL A 101 4.91 16.28 -10.46
CA VAL A 101 4.35 16.44 -9.11
C VAL A 101 5.26 15.76 -8.09
N THR A 102 5.89 16.55 -7.24
CA THR A 102 6.81 16.07 -6.20
C THR A 102 6.25 16.27 -4.79
N GLN A 103 5.18 17.05 -4.64
CA GLN A 103 4.61 17.42 -3.35
C GLN A 103 3.08 17.28 -3.35
N LEU A 104 2.59 16.50 -2.39
CA LEU A 104 1.17 16.30 -2.11
C LEU A 104 0.86 16.76 -0.68
N GLY A 105 -0.18 17.56 -0.53
CA GLY A 105 -0.68 18.02 0.76
C GLY A 105 -1.62 17.02 1.43
N GLU A 106 -1.74 17.16 2.74
CA GLU A 106 -2.71 16.43 3.55
C GLU A 106 -4.13 16.54 2.97
N SER A 107 -4.87 15.43 3.00
CA SER A 107 -6.28 15.37 2.58
C SER A 107 -6.53 15.85 1.13
N ALA A 108 -5.53 15.94 0.25
CA ALA A 108 -5.66 16.57 -1.06
C ALA A 108 -6.84 16.01 -1.88
N PHE A 109 -7.13 14.71 -1.79
CA PHE A 109 -8.24 14.06 -2.48
C PHE A 109 -9.31 13.48 -1.55
N ARG A 110 -9.24 13.75 -0.24
CA ARG A 110 -10.14 13.18 0.78
C ARG A 110 -11.61 13.39 0.42
N GLY A 111 -12.44 12.35 0.53
CA GLY A 111 -13.89 12.42 0.30
C GLY A 111 -14.30 12.60 -1.16
N SER A 112 -13.34 12.48 -2.10
CA SER A 112 -13.65 12.51 -3.53
C SER A 112 -14.22 11.17 -4.00
N ARG A 113 -14.81 11.15 -5.19
CA ARG A 113 -15.41 9.93 -5.77
C ARG A 113 -14.40 9.09 -6.57
N ILE A 114 -13.11 9.24 -6.25
CA ILE A 114 -12.01 8.65 -7.01
C ILE A 114 -12.06 7.14 -6.88
N THR A 115 -12.00 6.44 -8.00
CA THR A 115 -11.97 4.98 -8.11
C THR A 115 -10.61 4.45 -8.55
N GLU A 116 -9.86 5.28 -9.30
CA GLU A 116 -8.50 5.00 -9.77
C GLU A 116 -7.62 6.25 -9.64
N ALA A 117 -6.37 6.05 -9.26
CA ALA A 117 -5.39 7.13 -9.13
C ALA A 117 -4.02 6.69 -9.68
N THR A 118 -3.34 7.60 -10.37
CA THR A 118 -1.92 7.46 -10.75
C THR A 118 -1.14 8.57 -10.08
N LEU A 119 -0.10 8.19 -9.32
CA LEU A 119 0.84 9.10 -8.66
C LEU A 119 2.11 9.24 -9.51
N SER A 120 2.86 10.32 -9.29
CA SER A 120 4.21 10.48 -9.85
C SER A 120 5.20 9.54 -9.16
N ASP A 121 6.16 9.03 -9.93
CA ASP A 121 7.26 8.20 -9.39
C ASP A 121 8.18 8.98 -8.44
N ALA A 122 8.07 10.31 -8.38
CA ALA A 122 8.86 11.17 -7.48
C ALA A 122 8.28 11.30 -6.07
N ILE A 123 7.07 10.77 -5.80
CA ILE A 123 6.41 10.89 -4.50
C ILE A 123 7.08 9.97 -3.46
N THR A 124 7.77 10.57 -2.50
CA THR A 124 8.45 9.82 -1.42
C THR A 124 7.58 9.59 -0.18
N THR A 125 6.47 10.30 -0.03
CA THR A 125 5.58 10.20 1.13
C THR A 125 4.15 10.25 0.66
N ILE A 126 3.34 9.29 1.10
CA ILE A 126 1.87 9.37 0.96
C ILE A 126 1.35 10.17 2.17
N PRO A 127 0.96 11.44 2.00
CA PRO A 127 0.64 12.33 3.11
C PRO A 127 -0.65 11.92 3.84
N PRO A 128 -0.89 12.50 5.04
CA PRO A 128 -2.03 12.10 5.85
C PRO A 128 -3.36 12.29 5.12
N ALA A 129 -4.25 11.31 5.27
CA ALA A 129 -5.60 11.32 4.72
C ALA A 129 -5.70 11.56 3.19
N LEU A 130 -4.64 11.34 2.41
CA LEU A 130 -4.59 11.69 0.97
C LEU A 130 -5.85 11.26 0.20
N PHE A 131 -6.20 9.97 0.32
CA PHE A 131 -7.35 9.31 -0.31
C PHE A 131 -8.38 8.81 0.70
N SER A 132 -8.40 9.36 1.92
CA SER A 132 -9.40 9.02 2.93
C SER A 132 -10.83 9.24 2.42
N ASP A 133 -11.75 8.36 2.77
CA ASP A 133 -13.17 8.44 2.41
C ASP A 133 -13.42 8.46 0.88
N THR A 134 -12.56 7.81 0.09
CA THR A 134 -12.72 7.71 -1.38
C THR A 134 -13.24 6.34 -1.83
N GLN A 135 -13.58 6.21 -3.11
CA GLN A 135 -14.03 4.93 -3.70
C GLN A 135 -12.87 4.15 -4.34
N LEU A 136 -11.62 4.44 -3.94
CA LEU A 136 -10.42 3.96 -4.61
C LEU A 136 -10.35 2.44 -4.53
N GLN A 137 -10.29 1.77 -5.68
CA GLN A 137 -10.35 0.31 -5.79
C GLN A 137 -8.97 -0.32 -6.00
N THR A 138 -8.09 0.40 -6.69
CA THR A 138 -6.71 -0.02 -6.94
C THR A 138 -5.80 1.21 -6.94
N ILE A 139 -4.55 1.00 -6.54
CA ILE A 139 -3.49 1.99 -6.66
C ILE A 139 -2.13 1.29 -6.71
N GLU A 140 -1.26 1.74 -7.60
CA GLU A 140 0.16 1.41 -7.58
C GLU A 140 0.88 2.52 -6.81
N LEU A 141 1.57 2.15 -5.73
CA LEU A 141 2.39 3.10 -4.97
C LEU A 141 3.76 3.24 -5.64
N PRO A 142 4.28 4.47 -5.80
CA PRO A 142 5.61 4.70 -6.35
C PRO A 142 6.71 3.93 -5.60
N GLU A 143 7.67 3.34 -6.32
CA GLU A 143 8.82 2.65 -5.71
C GLU A 143 9.70 3.59 -4.86
N SER A 144 9.61 4.90 -5.08
CA SER A 144 10.30 5.91 -4.28
C SER A 144 9.66 6.17 -2.91
N THR A 145 8.46 5.64 -2.66
CA THR A 145 7.71 5.82 -1.40
C THR A 145 8.51 5.30 -0.21
N ARG A 146 8.65 6.13 0.83
CA ARG A 146 9.37 5.87 2.08
C ARG A 146 8.45 5.80 3.29
N SER A 147 7.36 6.55 3.28
CA SER A 147 6.37 6.52 4.36
C SER A 147 4.94 6.60 3.81
N ILE A 148 4.04 5.88 4.48
CA ILE A 148 2.60 5.98 4.30
C ILE A 148 2.03 6.55 5.59
N GLU A 149 1.54 7.78 5.55
CA GLU A 149 1.13 8.50 6.75
C GLU A 149 -0.28 8.14 7.22
N SER A 150 -0.65 8.65 8.39
CA SER A 150 -1.92 8.31 9.03
C SER A 150 -3.14 8.61 8.15
N PHE A 151 -4.13 7.72 8.20
CA PHE A 151 -5.38 7.80 7.42
C PHE A 151 -5.23 7.84 5.89
N ALA A 152 -4.03 7.66 5.31
CA ALA A 152 -3.76 7.86 3.89
C ALA A 152 -4.81 7.25 2.94
N PHE A 153 -5.28 6.03 3.25
CA PHE A 153 -6.29 5.24 2.55
C PHE A 153 -7.45 4.83 3.47
N TYR A 154 -7.74 5.61 4.51
CA TYR A 154 -8.86 5.36 5.44
C TYR A 154 -10.20 5.24 4.70
N GLN A 155 -10.96 4.19 4.96
CA GLN A 155 -12.28 3.93 4.37
C GLN A 155 -12.29 4.02 2.83
N THR A 156 -11.35 3.31 2.20
CA THR A 156 -11.32 3.11 0.74
C THR A 156 -11.97 1.79 0.33
N GLN A 157 -11.88 1.44 -0.96
CA GLN A 157 -12.41 0.19 -1.52
C GLN A 157 -11.29 -0.71 -2.08
N LEU A 158 -10.05 -0.52 -1.61
CA LEU A 158 -8.88 -1.31 -2.01
C LEU A 158 -9.04 -2.78 -1.60
N THR A 159 -9.02 -3.68 -2.58
CA THR A 159 -9.10 -5.13 -2.30
C THR A 159 -7.74 -5.75 -2.01
N ASP A 160 -6.68 -5.12 -2.50
CA ASP A 160 -5.30 -5.54 -2.31
C ASP A 160 -4.36 -4.33 -2.35
N ILE A 161 -3.21 -4.46 -1.70
CA ILE A 161 -2.16 -3.45 -1.75
C ILE A 161 -0.77 -4.11 -1.66
N THR A 162 0.14 -3.65 -2.49
CA THR A 162 1.58 -3.97 -2.39
C THR A 162 2.32 -2.76 -1.85
N ILE A 163 2.96 -2.91 -0.70
CA ILE A 163 3.76 -1.86 -0.09
C ILE A 163 5.17 -1.88 -0.73
N PRO A 164 5.67 -0.77 -1.29
CA PRO A 164 6.98 -0.73 -1.94
C PRO A 164 8.16 -1.00 -1.00
N ASN A 165 9.25 -1.57 -1.53
CA ASN A 165 10.46 -1.93 -0.77
C ASN A 165 11.23 -0.72 -0.19
N GLY A 166 10.80 0.52 -0.45
CA GLY A 166 11.35 1.72 0.16
C GLY A 166 10.68 2.10 1.49
N VAL A 167 9.50 1.54 1.79
CA VAL A 167 8.68 1.96 2.92
C VAL A 167 9.23 1.42 4.23
N THR A 168 9.43 2.30 5.21
CA THR A 168 9.92 1.97 6.55
C THR A 168 8.82 2.05 7.62
N SER A 169 7.74 2.79 7.37
CA SER A 169 6.67 3.00 8.35
C SER A 169 5.30 3.12 7.69
N ILE A 170 4.30 2.50 8.33
CA ILE A 170 2.88 2.62 7.98
C ILE A 170 2.17 3.29 9.16
N GLY A 171 1.55 4.44 8.93
CA GLY A 171 0.95 5.28 9.96
C GLY A 171 -0.39 4.76 10.49
N ASP A 172 -0.87 5.43 11.53
CA ASP A 172 -2.12 5.08 12.21
C ASP A 172 -3.33 5.16 11.27
N ASP A 173 -4.22 4.18 11.36
CA ASP A 173 -5.44 4.08 10.54
C ASP A 173 -5.20 4.14 9.00
N ALA A 174 -3.96 3.95 8.53
CA ALA A 174 -3.56 4.21 7.14
C ALA A 174 -4.43 3.48 6.11
N PHE A 175 -4.83 2.24 6.38
CA PHE A 175 -5.68 1.40 5.55
C PHE A 175 -6.94 0.91 6.29
N HIS A 176 -7.31 1.55 7.39
CA HIS A 176 -8.49 1.16 8.16
C HIS A 176 -9.74 1.17 7.29
N GLY A 177 -10.47 0.06 7.20
CA GLY A 177 -11.76 0.00 6.51
C GLY A 177 -11.68 -0.06 4.98
N SER A 178 -10.52 -0.43 4.43
CA SER A 178 -10.24 -0.38 2.97
C SER A 178 -10.81 -1.54 2.16
N GLN A 179 -11.35 -2.59 2.80
CA GLN A 179 -11.80 -3.85 2.18
C GLN A 179 -10.68 -4.81 1.73
N LEU A 180 -9.47 -4.63 2.26
CA LEU A 180 -8.31 -5.44 1.87
C LEU A 180 -8.54 -6.91 2.18
N THR A 181 -8.32 -7.75 1.19
CA THR A 181 -8.25 -9.22 1.30
C THR A 181 -6.82 -9.72 1.27
N ARG A 182 -5.89 -8.88 0.78
CA ARG A 182 -4.47 -9.17 0.70
C ARG A 182 -3.65 -7.91 0.95
N VAL A 183 -2.57 -8.06 1.69
CA VAL A 183 -1.53 -7.04 1.82
C VAL A 183 -0.16 -7.71 1.67
N SER A 184 0.72 -7.09 0.89
CA SER A 184 2.14 -7.48 0.81
C SER A 184 2.99 -6.43 1.52
N ILE A 185 3.56 -6.80 2.68
CA ILE A 185 4.44 -5.95 3.49
C ILE A 185 5.90 -6.39 3.27
N PRO A 186 6.81 -5.52 2.80
CA PRO A 186 8.20 -5.87 2.54
C PRO A 186 9.05 -5.89 3.82
N ASN A 187 10.20 -6.57 3.76
CA ASN A 187 11.22 -6.65 4.82
C ASN A 187 11.96 -5.32 5.10
N THR A 188 11.40 -4.19 4.69
CA THR A 188 11.89 -2.85 5.01
C THR A 188 11.00 -2.11 5.99
N VAL A 189 9.76 -2.57 6.21
CA VAL A 189 8.84 -1.96 7.16
C VAL A 189 9.31 -2.25 8.58
N GLU A 190 9.55 -1.21 9.36
CA GLU A 190 10.01 -1.28 10.75
C GLU A 190 8.86 -1.07 11.74
N SER A 191 7.83 -0.30 11.36
CA SER A 191 6.68 0.00 12.22
C SER A 191 5.34 0.00 11.47
N ILE A 192 4.31 -0.51 12.16
CA ILE A 192 2.91 -0.49 11.75
C ILE A 192 2.12 0.23 12.84
N GLY A 193 1.39 1.28 12.47
CA GLY A 193 0.66 2.17 13.39
C GLY A 193 -0.59 1.56 14.02
N GLU A 194 -1.19 2.31 14.95
CA GLU A 194 -2.46 1.97 15.60
C GLU A 194 -3.57 1.84 14.55
N ARG A 195 -4.37 0.77 14.59
CA ARG A 195 -5.46 0.49 13.63
C ARG A 195 -5.07 0.54 12.14
N ALA A 196 -3.78 0.45 11.80
CA ALA A 196 -3.29 0.68 10.44
C ALA A 196 -4.02 -0.15 9.37
N PHE A 197 -4.42 -1.39 9.68
CA PHE A 197 -5.18 -2.30 8.83
C PHE A 197 -6.48 -2.78 9.50
N ALA A 198 -7.02 -2.03 10.45
CA ALA A 198 -8.26 -2.41 11.13
C ALA A 198 -9.47 -2.45 10.18
N ASN A 199 -10.47 -3.27 10.48
CA ASN A 199 -11.72 -3.47 9.74
C ASN A 199 -11.50 -3.77 8.26
N ASN A 200 -10.60 -4.72 7.96
CA ASN A 200 -10.39 -5.29 6.63
C ASN A 200 -10.89 -6.74 6.58
N ASN A 201 -10.71 -7.41 5.43
CA ASN A 201 -11.16 -8.77 5.17
C ASN A 201 -9.97 -9.72 4.94
N LEU A 202 -8.87 -9.52 5.68
CA LEU A 202 -7.65 -10.30 5.52
C LEU A 202 -7.88 -11.72 6.05
N SER A 203 -7.47 -12.74 5.27
CA SER A 203 -7.47 -14.15 5.72
C SER A 203 -6.09 -14.62 6.15
N ASP A 204 -5.05 -14.11 5.49
CA ASP A 204 -3.67 -14.50 5.71
C ASP A 204 -2.77 -13.27 5.71
N LEU A 205 -1.83 -13.25 6.64
CA LEU A 205 -0.92 -12.14 6.83
C LEU A 205 0.46 -12.63 7.26
N VAL A 206 1.47 -12.15 6.55
CA VAL A 206 2.87 -12.34 6.95
C VAL A 206 3.40 -11.01 7.45
N ILE A 207 3.78 -10.96 8.73
CA ILE A 207 4.49 -9.81 9.29
C ILE A 207 6.00 -10.04 9.09
N PRO A 208 6.71 -9.14 8.39
CA PRO A 208 8.15 -9.22 8.18
C PRO A 208 8.99 -9.16 9.46
N ASP A 209 10.14 -9.84 9.48
CA ASP A 209 11.09 -9.78 10.61
C ASP A 209 11.68 -8.39 10.86
N SER A 210 11.60 -7.50 9.87
CA SER A 210 12.00 -6.10 10.04
C SER A 210 11.07 -5.34 10.99
N VAL A 211 9.81 -5.75 11.13
CA VAL A 211 8.82 -5.05 11.97
C VAL A 211 9.23 -5.18 13.43
N THR A 212 9.48 -4.04 14.07
CA THR A 212 9.88 -3.92 15.48
C THR A 212 8.75 -3.44 16.38
N ALA A 213 7.74 -2.77 15.79
CA ALA A 213 6.60 -2.22 16.51
C ALA A 213 5.31 -2.41 15.69
N ILE A 214 4.25 -2.85 16.37
CA ILE A 214 2.90 -2.94 15.83
C ILE A 214 1.98 -2.22 16.83
N GLY A 215 1.22 -1.25 16.35
CA GLY A 215 0.31 -0.45 17.15
C GLY A 215 -0.92 -1.22 17.58
N ASP A 216 -1.62 -0.69 18.57
CA ASP A 216 -2.86 -1.28 19.07
C ASP A 216 -3.90 -1.38 17.94
N GLU A 217 -4.66 -2.46 17.94
CA GLU A 217 -5.74 -2.79 17.02
C GLU A 217 -5.33 -2.80 15.54
N ALA A 218 -4.03 -2.87 15.23
CA ALA A 218 -3.52 -2.71 13.87
C ALA A 218 -4.17 -3.64 12.84
N PHE A 219 -4.65 -4.82 13.23
CA PHE A 219 -5.30 -5.78 12.34
C PHE A 219 -6.67 -6.24 12.88
N GLN A 220 -7.26 -5.49 13.80
CA GLN A 220 -8.58 -5.79 14.36
C GLN A 220 -9.66 -5.78 13.26
N GLY A 221 -10.74 -6.55 13.41
CA GLY A 221 -11.87 -6.59 12.48
C GLY A 221 -11.66 -7.49 11.27
N SER A 222 -10.54 -8.23 11.19
CA SER A 222 -10.32 -9.28 10.19
C SER A 222 -10.59 -10.64 10.85
N SER A 223 -11.79 -11.18 10.64
CA SER A 223 -12.20 -12.47 11.21
C SER A 223 -11.44 -13.65 10.60
N ASP A 224 -11.19 -14.69 11.40
CA ASP A 224 -10.48 -15.91 10.99
C ASP A 224 -9.07 -15.64 10.39
N LEU A 225 -8.44 -14.52 10.77
CA LEU A 225 -7.13 -14.13 10.26
C LEU A 225 -6.02 -15.07 10.77
N SER A 226 -5.30 -15.69 9.84
CA SER A 226 -4.06 -16.42 10.10
C SER A 226 -2.85 -15.50 9.95
N VAL A 227 -2.05 -15.37 11.01
CA VAL A 227 -0.90 -14.45 11.05
C VAL A 227 0.39 -15.22 11.30
N TYR A 228 1.43 -14.89 10.54
CA TYR A 228 2.81 -15.30 10.80
C TYR A 228 3.58 -14.12 11.37
N LEU A 229 3.91 -14.22 12.66
CA LEU A 229 4.60 -13.17 13.42
C LEU A 229 6.11 -13.41 13.50
N PRO A 230 6.92 -12.33 13.51
CA PRO A 230 8.32 -12.39 13.93
C PRO A 230 8.47 -12.91 15.36
N THR A 231 9.49 -13.74 15.60
CA THR A 231 9.82 -14.33 16.93
C THR A 231 9.92 -13.35 18.10
N ARG A 232 10.16 -12.07 17.81
CA ARG A 232 10.28 -11.03 18.85
C ARG A 232 8.95 -10.65 19.49
N PHE A 233 7.84 -10.92 18.82
CA PHE A 233 6.51 -10.65 19.35
C PHE A 233 6.05 -11.89 20.11
N ASP A 234 5.69 -11.73 21.38
CA ASP A 234 5.14 -12.82 22.18
C ASP A 234 3.63 -12.93 21.88
N ALA A 235 3.16 -14.07 21.35
CA ALA A 235 1.73 -14.29 21.07
C ALA A 235 0.85 -14.35 22.33
N GLU A 236 1.40 -14.34 23.54
CA GLU A 236 0.58 -14.18 24.74
C GLU A 236 0.37 -12.70 25.13
N SER A 237 1.28 -11.79 24.74
CA SER A 237 1.23 -10.37 25.11
C SER A 237 0.92 -9.41 23.96
N THR A 238 1.17 -9.78 22.70
CA THR A 238 0.87 -8.92 21.53
C THR A 238 -0.58 -9.00 21.06
N THR A 239 -1.40 -9.85 21.67
CA THR A 239 -2.54 -10.46 20.96
C THR A 239 -3.89 -9.97 21.38
N THR A 240 -4.00 -9.32 22.54
CA THR A 240 -5.26 -8.70 22.94
C THR A 240 -5.43 -7.29 22.42
N SER A 241 -4.34 -6.57 22.10
CA SER A 241 -4.45 -5.24 21.51
C SER A 241 -4.40 -5.28 19.98
N VAL A 242 -3.53 -6.06 19.34
CA VAL A 242 -3.27 -5.96 17.88
C VAL A 242 -4.32 -6.66 17.00
N PHE A 243 -4.77 -7.85 17.40
CA PHE A 243 -5.61 -8.75 16.60
C PHE A 243 -6.95 -9.03 17.30
N ASP A 244 -7.95 -9.52 16.56
CA ASP A 244 -9.16 -10.05 17.17
C ASP A 244 -8.87 -11.35 17.94
N SER A 245 -9.74 -11.65 18.92
CA SER A 245 -9.58 -12.83 19.78
C SER A 245 -9.69 -14.18 19.05
N ASP A 246 -10.20 -14.18 17.83
CA ASP A 246 -10.33 -15.36 16.96
C ASP A 246 -9.18 -15.51 15.95
N ALA A 247 -8.23 -14.57 15.91
CA ALA A 247 -7.06 -14.68 15.05
C ALA A 247 -6.20 -15.89 15.44
N THR A 248 -5.74 -16.64 14.43
CA THR A 248 -4.77 -17.72 14.61
C THR A 248 -3.37 -17.18 14.44
N LEU A 249 -2.58 -17.23 15.52
CA LEU A 249 -1.26 -16.63 15.55
C LEU A 249 -0.19 -17.71 15.53
N ASN A 250 0.57 -17.73 14.45
CA ASN A 250 1.72 -18.59 14.24
C ASN A 250 2.98 -17.75 14.44
N HIS A 251 3.97 -18.29 15.14
CA HIS A 251 5.31 -17.71 15.12
C HIS A 251 6.08 -18.30 13.96
N ARG A 252 6.92 -17.47 13.33
CA ARG A 252 8.10 -17.97 12.62
C ARG A 252 9.00 -18.59 13.69
N ASP A 253 8.78 -19.83 14.11
CA ASP A 253 9.61 -20.41 15.15
C ASP A 253 11.08 -20.38 14.69
N GLY A 254 11.89 -19.61 15.40
CA GLY A 254 13.31 -19.91 15.50
C GLY A 254 13.43 -21.28 16.13
N ILE A 255 13.41 -22.32 15.30
CA ILE A 255 13.52 -23.70 15.70
C ILE A 255 14.87 -23.90 16.41
N THR A 256 14.83 -23.81 17.73
CA THR A 256 15.91 -24.27 18.59
C THR A 256 15.42 -25.53 19.28
N GLY A 257 15.28 -26.59 18.48
CA GLY A 257 14.84 -27.89 18.99
C GLY A 257 14.37 -28.93 17.97
N GLN A 258 14.37 -28.67 16.65
CA GLN A 258 14.03 -29.74 15.71
C GLN A 258 15.09 -30.84 15.72
N THR A 259 14.61 -32.07 15.70
CA THR A 259 15.41 -33.25 15.37
C THR A 259 15.36 -33.54 13.87
N ASP A 260 14.41 -32.93 13.12
CA ASP A 260 14.22 -33.09 11.67
C ASP A 260 13.83 -31.74 11.02
N ALA A 261 14.36 -31.42 9.83
CA ALA A 261 14.00 -30.24 9.01
C ALA A 261 12.94 -30.57 7.95
N LEU A 262 12.07 -29.62 7.62
CA LEU A 262 11.04 -29.79 6.58
C LEU A 262 11.65 -29.73 5.18
N ILE A 263 11.31 -30.68 4.30
CA ILE A 263 11.75 -30.64 2.90
C ILE A 263 11.06 -29.46 2.21
N GLY A 264 11.86 -28.60 1.58
CA GLY A 264 11.44 -27.37 0.92
C GLY A 264 11.67 -26.11 1.76
N ASP A 265 11.86 -26.22 3.07
CA ASP A 265 12.27 -25.10 3.94
C ASP A 265 13.79 -24.94 3.84
N VAL A 266 14.22 -24.03 2.97
CA VAL A 266 15.62 -23.85 2.61
C VAL A 266 16.24 -22.65 3.32
N ASP A 267 15.42 -21.79 3.91
CA ASP A 267 15.86 -20.65 4.69
C ASP A 267 15.85 -20.88 6.22
N ASN A 268 15.47 -22.08 6.66
CA ASN A 268 15.38 -22.55 8.06
C ASN A 268 14.38 -21.72 8.87
N SER A 269 13.25 -21.38 8.25
CA SER A 269 12.17 -20.63 8.87
C SER A 269 11.22 -21.51 9.68
N GLY A 270 11.21 -22.81 9.41
CA GLY A 270 10.34 -23.80 10.03
C GLY A 270 9.04 -24.08 9.29
N ASP A 271 8.82 -23.42 8.16
CA ASP A 271 7.64 -23.54 7.30
C ASP A 271 8.02 -23.47 5.81
N LEU A 272 7.03 -23.67 4.93
CA LEU A 272 7.20 -23.51 3.49
C LEU A 272 6.65 -22.16 3.07
N GLY A 273 7.51 -21.26 2.65
CA GLY A 273 7.21 -19.87 2.29
C GLY A 273 7.68 -19.47 0.89
N VAL A 274 7.22 -18.30 0.43
CA VAL A 274 7.60 -17.78 -0.90
C VAL A 274 9.12 -17.51 -0.96
N SER A 275 9.74 -17.19 0.18
CA SER A 275 11.19 -17.07 0.30
C SER A 275 11.92 -18.37 -0.03
N ASP A 276 11.35 -19.52 0.32
CA ASP A 276 11.90 -20.82 -0.01
C ASP A 276 11.82 -21.12 -1.51
N ALA A 277 10.65 -20.85 -2.11
CA ALA A 277 10.47 -21.00 -3.55
C ALA A 277 11.43 -20.09 -4.33
N ILE A 278 11.65 -18.86 -3.86
CA ILE A 278 12.62 -17.93 -4.45
C ILE A 278 14.05 -18.45 -4.28
N SER A 279 14.40 -18.95 -3.10
CA SER A 279 15.74 -19.47 -2.80
C SER A 279 16.07 -20.69 -3.68
N ILE A 280 15.11 -21.62 -3.84
CA ILE A 280 15.21 -22.74 -4.78
C ILE A 280 15.38 -22.23 -6.21
N LEU A 281 14.56 -21.27 -6.66
CA LEU A 281 14.67 -20.69 -8.00
C LEU A 281 16.03 -20.04 -8.26
N ARG A 282 16.60 -19.34 -7.27
CA ARG A 282 17.94 -18.74 -7.36
C ARG A 282 19.03 -19.80 -7.52
N THR A 283 18.94 -20.89 -6.77
CA THR A 283 19.85 -22.05 -6.93
C THR A 283 19.73 -22.67 -8.32
N VAL A 284 18.51 -22.86 -8.85
CA VAL A 284 18.27 -23.42 -10.18
C VAL A 284 18.95 -22.60 -11.29
N VAL A 285 19.01 -21.27 -11.13
CA VAL A 285 19.65 -20.38 -12.11
C VAL A 285 21.14 -20.10 -11.82
N GLY A 286 21.75 -20.82 -10.87
CA GLY A 286 23.18 -20.71 -10.54
C GLY A 286 23.55 -19.47 -9.72
N LEU A 287 22.58 -18.84 -9.06
CA LEU A 287 22.78 -17.75 -8.12
C LEU A 287 22.86 -18.35 -6.70
N GLU A 288 24.04 -18.79 -6.28
CA GLU A 288 24.21 -19.40 -4.94
C GLU A 288 23.99 -18.38 -3.81
N GLU A 289 23.13 -18.72 -2.85
CA GLU A 289 23.16 -18.16 -1.50
C GLU A 289 23.90 -19.11 -0.55
N SER A 290 24.57 -18.55 0.46
CA SER A 290 25.23 -19.36 1.47
C SER A 290 24.19 -20.00 2.39
N MET A 291 23.90 -21.30 2.19
CA MET A 291 23.08 -22.12 3.09
C MET A 291 23.82 -22.46 4.39
N THR A 292 24.30 -21.45 5.11
CA THR A 292 25.04 -21.60 6.37
C THR A 292 24.14 -21.83 7.58
N LYS A 293 22.81 -21.84 7.40
CA LYS A 293 21.81 -21.94 8.47
C LYS A 293 21.51 -23.37 8.94
N PHE A 294 21.99 -24.40 8.24
CA PHE A 294 21.90 -25.81 8.64
C PHE A 294 23.29 -26.49 8.63
N PRO A 295 24.12 -26.29 9.66
CA PRO A 295 25.41 -26.95 9.74
C PRO A 295 25.25 -28.48 9.80
N GLY A 296 25.76 -29.19 8.78
CA GLY A 296 25.75 -30.65 8.70
C GLY A 296 24.63 -31.27 7.86
N VAL A 297 23.71 -30.49 7.32
CA VAL A 297 22.67 -30.96 6.37
C VAL A 297 23.14 -30.66 4.94
N ASN A 298 22.85 -31.55 3.99
CA ASN A 298 23.11 -31.28 2.57
C ASN A 298 22.02 -30.33 2.02
N PRO A 299 22.38 -29.11 1.56
CA PRO A 299 21.48 -28.20 0.84
C PRO A 299 20.55 -28.87 -0.17
N SER A 300 21.10 -29.79 -0.96
CA SER A 300 20.38 -30.43 -2.05
C SER A 300 19.25 -31.35 -1.57
N SER A 301 19.31 -31.85 -0.33
CA SER A 301 18.24 -32.70 0.22
C SER A 301 17.04 -31.91 0.75
N LEU A 302 17.19 -30.61 1.01
CA LEU A 302 16.08 -29.74 1.36
C LEU A 302 15.42 -29.14 0.12
N MET A 303 16.19 -28.98 -0.96
CA MET A 303 15.74 -28.34 -2.21
C MET A 303 15.07 -29.28 -3.22
N ASP A 304 15.35 -30.59 -3.18
CA ASP A 304 14.72 -31.60 -4.04
C ASP A 304 13.40 -32.08 -3.38
N VAL A 305 12.38 -31.25 -3.52
CA VAL A 305 11.07 -31.40 -2.88
C VAL A 305 10.23 -32.48 -3.55
N ASP A 306 10.39 -32.63 -4.86
CA ASP A 306 9.66 -33.65 -5.65
C ASP A 306 10.37 -35.01 -5.73
N GLN A 307 11.54 -35.15 -5.09
CA GLN A 307 12.38 -36.37 -5.06
C GLN A 307 12.81 -36.85 -6.46
N SER A 308 12.90 -35.95 -7.42
CA SER A 308 13.34 -36.27 -8.78
C SER A 308 14.84 -36.55 -8.88
N GLY A 309 15.61 -36.19 -7.86
CA GLY A 309 17.07 -36.31 -7.84
C GLY A 309 17.79 -35.11 -8.47
N ALA A 310 17.07 -34.05 -8.82
CA ALA A 310 17.63 -32.82 -9.37
C ALA A 310 16.86 -31.59 -8.88
N ILE A 311 17.56 -30.54 -8.47
CA ILE A 311 16.95 -29.28 -8.05
C ILE A 311 16.51 -28.52 -9.31
N GLY A 312 15.22 -28.25 -9.45
CA GLY A 312 14.61 -27.66 -10.64
C GLY A 312 13.42 -26.76 -10.35
N VAL A 313 12.83 -26.22 -11.42
CA VAL A 313 11.63 -25.38 -11.33
C VAL A 313 10.43 -26.16 -10.77
N GLY A 314 10.44 -27.50 -10.89
CA GLY A 314 9.45 -28.40 -10.30
C GLY A 314 9.37 -28.27 -8.78
N ASP A 315 10.51 -28.16 -8.10
CA ASP A 315 10.60 -28.02 -6.65
C ASP A 315 10.03 -26.70 -6.15
N ALA A 316 10.38 -25.59 -6.82
CA ALA A 316 9.84 -24.27 -6.48
C ALA A 316 8.32 -24.23 -6.69
N ILE A 317 7.81 -24.87 -7.75
CA ILE A 317 6.36 -25.00 -7.98
C ILE A 317 5.73 -25.86 -6.88
N ALA A 318 6.38 -26.94 -6.43
CA ALA A 318 5.87 -27.78 -5.36
C ALA A 318 5.74 -27.01 -4.04
N VAL A 319 6.74 -26.20 -3.69
CA VAL A 319 6.69 -25.30 -2.53
C VAL A 319 5.57 -24.28 -2.68
N LEU A 320 5.47 -23.60 -3.84
CA LEU A 320 4.37 -22.66 -4.12
C LEU A 320 2.99 -23.30 -4.03
N ARG A 321 2.83 -24.53 -4.51
CA ARG A 321 1.56 -25.27 -4.43
C ARG A 321 1.21 -25.70 -3.01
N SER A 322 2.21 -26.01 -2.19
CA SER A 322 2.01 -26.27 -0.75
C SER A 322 1.59 -25.01 -0.01
N ILE A 323 2.21 -23.86 -0.30
CA ILE A 323 1.85 -22.55 0.28
C ILE A 323 0.39 -22.20 0.04
N VAL A 324 -0.11 -22.45 -1.17
CA VAL A 324 -1.51 -22.15 -1.52
C VAL A 324 -2.49 -23.28 -1.18
N GLY A 325 -2.05 -24.28 -0.39
CA GLY A 325 -2.88 -25.37 0.12
C GLY A 325 -3.34 -26.39 -0.93
N LEU A 326 -2.71 -26.44 -2.09
CA LEU A 326 -3.08 -27.38 -3.16
C LEU A 326 -2.52 -28.78 -2.90
N ASP A 327 -1.22 -28.86 -2.59
CA ASP A 327 -0.49 -30.12 -2.35
C ASP A 327 0.42 -29.97 -1.12
N PRO A 328 -0.03 -30.32 0.11
CA PRO A 328 0.76 -30.13 1.31
C PRO A 328 2.00 -31.03 1.36
N ILE A 329 3.16 -30.44 1.66
CA ILE A 329 4.39 -31.18 1.90
C ILE A 329 4.56 -31.38 3.41
N THR A 330 4.70 -32.63 3.84
CA THR A 330 4.82 -33.00 5.26
C THR A 330 6.06 -33.85 5.56
N THR A 331 6.97 -33.96 4.60
CA THR A 331 8.14 -34.85 4.64
C THR A 331 9.32 -34.13 5.28
N THR A 332 10.05 -34.79 6.18
CA THR A 332 11.19 -34.19 6.89
C THR A 332 12.50 -34.97 6.70
N VAL A 333 13.64 -34.32 6.94
CA VAL A 333 14.98 -34.89 6.93
C VAL A 333 15.63 -34.73 8.30
N ALA A 334 16.09 -35.83 8.89
CA ALA A 334 16.74 -35.81 10.20
C ALA A 334 18.00 -34.94 10.22
N LEU A 335 18.10 -34.11 11.26
CA LEU A 335 19.25 -33.26 11.53
C LEU A 335 20.35 -34.10 12.23
N PRO A 336 21.63 -33.94 11.85
CA PRO A 336 22.71 -34.59 12.58
C PRO A 336 22.76 -34.07 14.02
N LEU A 337 22.85 -34.99 14.99
CA LEU A 337 23.09 -34.64 16.39
C LEU A 337 24.45 -33.93 16.49
N ILE A 338 24.44 -32.61 16.67
CA ILE A 338 25.65 -31.85 16.99
C ILE A 338 25.93 -32.09 18.48
N ASN A 339 26.69 -33.14 18.78
CA ASN A 339 27.30 -33.25 20.10
C ASN A 339 28.31 -32.09 20.24
N GLY A 340 28.02 -31.18 21.16
CA GLY A 340 28.84 -29.99 21.45
C GLY A 340 30.27 -30.29 21.88
#